data_AF-A0A1Y5TU11-F1
#
_entry.id   AF-A0A1Y5TU11-F1
#
_cell.length_a   1.000
_cell.length_b   1.000
_cell.length_c   1.000
_cell.angle_alpha   90.00
_cell.angle_beta   90.00
_cell.angle_gamma   90.00
#
_symmetry.space_group_name_H-M   'P 1'
#
loop_
_entity.id
_entity.type
_entity.pdbx_description
1 polymer ?
#
loop_
_entity_poly.entity_id
_entity_poly.type
_entity_poly.pdbx_seq_one_letter_code
_entity_poly.pdbx_strand_id
1 'polypeptide(L)'
;MSQSRQTDARIKELAEKKAQLDAQIAALDARRRLSEKKDEDRIKWLLGTLVFDRLSAEPALQSIVRRDLPERLTQRDRDRGLWQILFPDAQEDRS
;
A
#
# COMPACT_ATOMS: atom_id res chain seq x y z
N MET A 1 44.98 -31.24 20.99
CA MET A 1 45.06 -29.98 20.22
C MET A 1 44.38 -30.04 18.84
N SER A 2 44.44 -31.16 18.09
CA SER A 2 43.89 -31.23 16.71
C SER A 2 42.36 -31.31 16.59
N GLN A 3 41.66 -31.97 17.52
CA GLN A 3 40.19 -32.06 17.50
C GLN A 3 39.50 -30.72 17.74
N SER A 4 40.04 -29.87 18.64
CA SER A 4 39.48 -28.53 18.91
C SER A 4 39.45 -27.66 17.64
N ARG A 5 40.56 -27.66 16.88
CA ARG A 5 40.67 -26.88 15.64
C ARG A 5 39.68 -27.35 14.56
N GLN A 6 39.39 -28.65 14.51
CA GLN A 6 38.42 -29.20 13.57
C GLN A 6 36.97 -28.82 13.93
N THR A 7 36.66 -28.77 15.23
CA THR A 7 35.36 -28.30 15.73
C THR A 7 35.17 -26.80 15.45
N ASP A 8 36.19 -25.98 15.70
CA ASP A 8 36.14 -24.53 15.45
C ASP A 8 35.95 -24.22 13.95
N ALA A 9 36.63 -24.95 13.07
CA ALA A 9 36.46 -24.83 11.63
C ALA A 9 35.02 -25.18 11.19
N ARG A 10 34.43 -26.23 11.78
CA ARG A 10 33.06 -26.65 11.48
C ARG A 10 32.02 -25.68 12.02
N ILE A 11 32.25 -25.08 13.19
CA ILE A 11 31.40 -24.01 13.74
C ILE A 11 31.42 -22.80 12.82
N LYS A 12 32.60 -22.41 12.34
CA LYS A 12 32.75 -21.28 11.41
C LYS A 12 32.01 -21.52 10.10
N GLU A 13 32.17 -22.71 9.51
CA GLU A 13 31.46 -23.10 8.28
C GLU A 13 29.93 -23.08 8.49
N LEU A 14 29.45 -23.58 9.62
CA LEU A 14 28.02 -23.55 9.95
C LEU A 14 27.50 -22.12 10.16
N ALA A 15 28.29 -21.25 10.78
CA ALA A 15 27.93 -19.84 10.96
C ALA A 15 27.84 -19.10 9.62
N GLU A 16 28.78 -19.35 8.70
CA GLU A 16 28.77 -18.79 7.35
C GLU A 16 27.55 -19.29 6.55
N LYS A 17 27.26 -20.60 6.61
CA LYS A 17 26.07 -21.19 5.98
C LYS A 17 24.78 -20.61 6.56
N LYS A 18 24.70 -20.44 7.88
CA LYS A 18 23.55 -19.80 8.53
C LYS A 18 23.36 -18.37 8.03
N ALA A 19 24.42 -17.57 8.00
CA ALA A 19 24.35 -16.19 7.51
C ALA A 19 23.89 -16.12 6.04
N GLN A 20 24.35 -17.05 5.20
CA GLN A 20 23.92 -17.13 3.80
C GLN A 20 22.42 -17.49 3.68
N LEU A 21 21.93 -18.44 4.48
CA LEU A 21 20.51 -18.80 4.48
C LEU A 21 19.63 -17.68 5.03
N ASP A 22 20.05 -17.01 6.11
CA ASP A 22 19.35 -15.85 6.67
C ASP A 22 19.22 -14.73 5.64
N ALA A 23 20.28 -14.47 4.85
CA ALA A 23 20.25 -13.49 3.76
C ALA A 23 19.29 -13.89 2.63
N GLN A 24 19.23 -15.19 2.27
CA GLN A 24 18.29 -15.69 1.26
C GLN A 24 16.82 -15.56 1.73
N ILE A 25 16.55 -15.89 2.99
CA ILE A 25 15.22 -15.73 3.60
C ILE A 25 14.81 -14.26 3.56
N ALA A 26 15.68 -13.35 3.99
CA ALA A 26 15.39 -11.92 3.97
C ALA A 26 15.10 -11.39 2.55
N ALA A 27 15.83 -11.88 1.54
CA ALA A 27 15.59 -11.51 0.14
C ALA A 27 14.24 -12.02 -0.38
N LEU A 28 13.87 -13.26 -0.04
CA LEU A 28 12.58 -13.85 -0.40
C LEU A 28 11.42 -13.12 0.27
N ASP A 29 11.55 -12.80 1.56
CA ASP A 29 10.55 -12.03 2.31
C ASP A 29 10.36 -10.63 1.74
N ALA A 30 11.47 -9.94 1.41
CA ALA A 30 11.40 -8.63 0.77
C ALA A 30 10.66 -8.70 -0.59
N ARG A 31 10.94 -9.73 -1.40
CA ARG A 31 10.25 -9.95 -2.67
C ARG A 31 8.76 -10.23 -2.48
N ARG A 32 8.42 -11.05 -1.47
CA ARG A 32 7.03 -11.36 -1.12
C ARG A 32 6.26 -10.10 -0.74
N ARG A 33 6.80 -9.29 0.19
CA ARG A 33 6.19 -8.02 0.62
C ARG A 33 6.01 -7.05 -0.54
N LEU A 34 6.98 -7.00 -1.47
CA LEU A 34 6.86 -6.17 -2.67
C LEU A 34 5.71 -6.64 -3.58
N SER A 35 5.55 -7.96 -3.74
CA SER A 35 4.42 -8.51 -4.51
C SER A 35 3.09 -8.18 -3.84
N GLU A 36 2.98 -8.41 -2.53
CA GLU A 36 1.76 -8.13 -1.75
C GLU A 36 1.37 -6.64 -1.85
N LYS A 37 2.36 -5.73 -1.77
CA LYS A 37 2.11 -4.29 -1.96
C LYS A 37 1.60 -3.96 -3.36
N LYS A 38 2.17 -4.58 -4.41
CA LYS A 38 1.70 -4.36 -5.79
C LYS A 38 0.27 -4.83 -5.97
N ASP A 39 -0.08 -5.97 -5.38
CA ASP A 39 -1.44 -6.50 -5.43
C ASP A 39 -2.41 -5.58 -4.67
N GLU A 40 -2.01 -5.08 -3.49
CA GLU A 40 -2.81 -4.10 -2.73
C GLU A 40 -3.03 -2.80 -3.51
N ASP A 41 -1.96 -2.25 -4.10
CA ASP A 41 -2.04 -1.04 -4.94
C ASP A 41 -2.94 -1.29 -6.16
N ARG A 42 -2.85 -2.47 -6.77
CA ARG A 42 -3.70 -2.86 -7.90
C ARG A 42 -5.16 -2.99 -7.51
N ILE A 43 -5.46 -3.58 -6.35
CA ILE A 43 -6.82 -3.69 -5.81
C ILE A 43 -7.40 -2.30 -5.56
N LYS A 44 -6.66 -1.41 -4.89
CA LYS A 44 -7.09 -0.01 -4.66
C LYS A 44 -7.37 0.72 -5.96
N TRP A 45 -6.53 0.53 -6.98
CA TRP A 45 -6.75 1.13 -8.29
C TRP A 45 -8.02 0.58 -8.96
N LEU A 46 -8.19 -0.75 -9.01
CA LEU A 46 -9.36 -1.38 -9.62
C LEU A 46 -10.67 -0.96 -8.93
N LEU A 47 -10.69 -0.97 -7.60
CA LEU A 47 -11.84 -0.53 -6.81
C LEU A 47 -12.09 0.97 -7.00
N GLY A 48 -11.04 1.78 -6.99
CA GLY A 48 -11.13 3.22 -7.20
C GLY A 48 -11.77 3.56 -8.55
N THR A 49 -11.31 2.94 -9.64
CA THR A 49 -11.89 3.13 -10.97
C THR A 49 -13.35 2.68 -11.02
N LEU A 50 -13.67 1.49 -10.53
CA LEU A 50 -15.04 0.97 -10.54
C LEU A 50 -16.01 1.86 -9.75
N VAL A 51 -15.61 2.30 -8.56
CA VAL A 51 -16.45 3.18 -7.72
C VAL A 51 -16.58 4.55 -8.36
N PHE A 52 -15.50 5.11 -8.90
CA PHE A 52 -15.52 6.40 -9.60
C PHE A 52 -16.47 6.37 -10.81
N ASP A 53 -16.39 5.33 -11.64
CA ASP A 53 -17.25 5.17 -12.81
C ASP A 53 -18.74 5.05 -12.45
N ARG A 54 -19.05 4.47 -11.28
CA ARG A 54 -20.42 4.33 -10.78
C ARG A 54 -20.91 5.51 -9.95
N LEU A 55 -20.02 6.41 -9.53
CA LEU A 55 -20.35 7.48 -8.59
C LEU A 55 -21.48 8.37 -9.12
N SER A 56 -21.47 8.69 -10.42
CA SER A 56 -22.51 9.54 -11.02
C SER A 56 -23.87 8.83 -11.13
N ALA A 57 -23.88 7.51 -11.26
CA ALA A 57 -25.09 6.72 -11.49
C ALA A 57 -25.80 6.27 -10.20
N GLU A 58 -25.09 6.25 -9.07
CA GLU A 58 -25.58 5.67 -7.82
C GLU A 58 -25.74 6.72 -6.70
N PRO A 59 -26.98 7.19 -6.42
CA PRO A 59 -27.22 8.24 -5.42
C PRO A 59 -26.74 7.90 -4.00
N ALA A 60 -26.82 6.62 -3.61
CA ALA A 60 -26.35 6.17 -2.31
C ALA A 60 -24.83 6.33 -2.16
N LEU A 61 -24.07 6.05 -3.22
CA LEU A 61 -22.61 6.25 -3.23
C LEU A 61 -22.27 7.74 -3.18
N GLN A 62 -22.99 8.59 -3.91
CA GLN A 62 -22.80 10.05 -3.81
C GLN A 62 -23.02 10.55 -2.39
N SER A 63 -24.07 10.09 -1.71
CA SER A 63 -24.37 10.50 -0.34
C SER A 63 -23.22 10.14 0.62
N ILE A 64 -22.68 8.92 0.50
CA ILE A 64 -21.53 8.47 1.31
C ILE A 64 -20.30 9.33 1.02
N VAL A 65 -19.95 9.52 -0.26
CA VAL A 65 -18.78 10.31 -0.64
C VAL A 65 -18.94 11.77 -0.21
N ARG A 66 -20.15 12.34 -0.34
CA ARG A 66 -20.40 13.71 0.11
C ARG A 66 -20.23 13.89 1.62
N ARG A 67 -20.61 12.87 2.40
CA ARG A 67 -20.46 12.88 3.87
C ARG A 67 -19.01 12.68 4.31
N ASP A 68 -18.32 11.70 3.74
CA ASP A 68 -17.07 11.19 4.32
C ASP A 68 -15.80 11.72 3.65
N LEU A 69 -15.86 12.15 2.39
CA LEU A 69 -14.69 12.63 1.65
C LEU A 69 -14.15 13.98 2.17
N PRO A 70 -14.96 14.99 2.56
CA PRO A 70 -14.45 16.30 2.97
C PRO A 70 -13.42 16.26 4.12
N GLU A 71 -13.63 15.35 5.07
CA GLU A 71 -12.74 15.15 6.22
C GLU A 71 -11.39 14.50 5.82
N ARG A 72 -11.36 13.83 4.66
CA ARG A 72 -10.18 13.10 4.16
C ARG A 72 -9.37 13.91 3.15
N LEU A 73 -9.94 14.96 2.57
CA LEU A 73 -9.24 15.83 1.62
C LEU A 73 -8.11 16.59 2.33
N THR A 74 -6.89 16.42 1.83
CA THR A 74 -5.76 17.24 2.25
C THR A 74 -5.90 18.66 1.72
N GLN A 75 -5.13 19.62 2.25
CA GLN A 75 -5.14 20.99 1.73
C GLN A 75 -4.80 21.02 0.23
N ARG A 76 -3.83 20.23 -0.20
CA ARG A 76 -3.45 20.10 -1.61
C ARG A 76 -4.60 19.62 -2.50
N ASP A 77 -5.44 18.73 -2.01
CA ASP A 77 -6.60 18.22 -2.75
C ASP A 77 -7.68 19.30 -2.90
N ARG A 78 -7.87 20.10 -1.84
CA ARG A 78 -8.77 21.26 -1.84
C ARG A 78 -8.29 22.34 -2.80
N ASP A 79 -6.99 22.67 -2.76
CA ASP A 79 -6.38 23.67 -3.64
C ASP A 79 -6.47 23.28 -5.13
N ARG A 80 -6.47 21.97 -5.41
CA ARG A 80 -6.68 21.42 -6.75
C ARG A 80 -8.13 21.40 -7.19
N GLY A 81 -9.07 21.79 -6.33
CA GLY A 81 -10.50 21.80 -6.64
C GLY A 81 -11.09 20.41 -6.88
N LEU A 82 -10.49 19.34 -6.33
CA LEU A 82 -10.94 17.97 -6.61
C LEU A 82 -12.39 17.72 -6.16
N TRP A 83 -12.83 18.42 -5.11
CA TRP A 83 -14.21 18.37 -4.64
C TRP A 83 -15.20 18.88 -5.69
N GLN A 84 -14.90 20.03 -6.30
CA GLN A 84 -15.74 20.66 -7.32
C GLN A 84 -15.80 19.83 -8.61
N ILE A 85 -14.74 19.07 -8.93
CA ILE A 85 -14.75 18.13 -10.05
C ILE A 85 -15.73 16.98 -9.79
N LEU A 86 -15.79 16.48 -8.55
CA LEU A 86 -16.69 15.38 -8.16
C LEU A 86 -18.15 15.84 -8.00
N PHE A 87 -18.35 17.05 -7.47
CA PHE A 87 -19.67 17.61 -7.20
C PHE A 87 -19.73 19.07 -7.68
N PRO A 88 -19.90 19.31 -9.00
CA PRO A 88 -19.96 20.65 -9.57
C PRO A 88 -21.09 21.50 -8.96
N ASP A 89 -22.22 20.87 -8.67
CA ASP A 89 -23.42 21.54 -8.15
C ASP A 89 -23.30 21.90 -6.66
N ALA A 90 -22.27 21.43 -5.94
CA ALA A 90 -22.10 21.69 -4.51
C ALA A 90 -21.64 23.13 -4.19
N GLN A 91 -21.45 23.98 -5.21
CA GLN A 91 -21.07 25.38 -5.04
C GLN A 91 -22.24 26.36 -4.87
N GLU A 92 -23.50 25.91 -5.03
CA GLU A 92 -24.67 26.82 -4.94
C GLU A 92 -25.14 27.13 -3.50
N ASP A 93 -24.69 26.39 -2.48
CA ASP A 93 -25.11 26.59 -1.07
C ASP A 93 -24.22 27.56 -0.26
N ARG A 94 -23.71 28.61 -0.90
CA ARG A 94 -23.12 29.76 -0.20
C ARG A 94 -23.80 31.05 -0.65
N SER A 95 -25.04 31.24 -0.23
CA SER A 95 -25.70 32.55 -0.09
C SER A 95 -26.12 32.76 1.35
#